data_AF-A0A924Z0C1-F1
#
_entry.id   AF-A0A924Z0C1-F1
#
_cell.length_a   1.000
_cell.length_b   1.000
_cell.length_c   1.000
_cell.angle_alpha   90.00
_cell.angle_beta   90.00
_cell.angle_gamma   90.00
#
_symmetry.space_group_name_H-M   'P 1'
#
loop_
_entity.id
_entity.type
_entity.pdbx_description
1 polymer ?
#
loop_
_entity_poly.entity_id
_entity_poly.type
_entity_poly.pdbx_seq_one_letter_code
_entity_poly.pdbx_strand_id
1 'polypeptide(L)'
;MAKKLPELAVTAVIVAASAMMGAPAFAGTLSSATIGGTNPTDYLIYDSNTTNTFEVAKTPANLAKVLGGNRANPTGNVELAASSEKSGFDFSKNTSLTGTVGGKAITLSSLTKDDWNSVYKGSTFGQYWFSQTLAQNGFGSLVGTNDGLQVFNIFKTYGGFERFSDPNISYVNQNDTTGEIQVGLAGHLNANSLVTKSLDAYLADLTGNLAQTQQNKAKITGLKNQLGASTVQASEVFKYTYNGVTDYGYGFSATKSNLVEKGDGISHSGNYEIKLQGVVPKKRVPEPSALMGLAGLGILLTVKRKLLRRA
;
A
#
# COMPACT_ATOMS: atom_id res chain seq x y z
N MET A 1 13.11 -57.66 51.03
CA MET A 1 13.89 -56.46 50.64
C MET A 1 13.44 -56.05 49.24
N ALA A 2 12.45 -55.16 49.16
CA ALA A 2 11.85 -54.71 47.91
C ALA A 2 12.43 -53.33 47.53
N LYS A 3 13.05 -53.24 46.35
CA LYS A 3 13.52 -52.00 45.73
C LYS A 3 12.33 -51.20 45.22
N LYS A 4 12.16 -49.96 45.69
CA LYS A 4 11.32 -48.94 45.04
C LYS A 4 12.22 -48.02 44.21
N LEU A 5 12.02 -47.99 42.90
CA LEU A 5 12.46 -46.88 42.04
C LEU A 5 11.34 -45.82 41.99
N PRO A 6 11.66 -44.52 41.98
CA PRO A 6 10.67 -43.46 41.95
C PRO A 6 10.06 -43.27 40.54
N GLU A 7 8.79 -42.87 40.56
CA GLU A 7 7.89 -42.64 39.44
C GLU A 7 8.37 -41.51 38.52
N LEU A 8 8.40 -41.76 37.21
CA LEU A 8 8.40 -40.69 36.20
C LEU A 8 6.94 -40.23 35.99
N ALA A 9 6.62 -39.04 36.49
CA ALA A 9 5.39 -38.35 36.15
C ALA A 9 5.46 -37.86 34.70
N VAL A 10 4.67 -38.48 33.81
CA VAL A 10 4.42 -37.98 32.45
C VAL A 10 3.25 -37.01 32.54
N THR A 11 3.55 -35.71 32.57
CA THR A 11 2.54 -34.66 32.45
C THR A 11 2.03 -34.64 31.01
N ALA A 12 0.87 -35.26 30.77
CA ALA A 12 0.16 -35.12 29.51
C ALA A 12 -0.46 -33.72 29.45
N VAL A 13 0.18 -32.81 28.71
CA VAL A 13 -0.44 -31.54 28.33
C VAL A 13 -1.48 -31.85 27.25
N ILE A 14 -2.75 -31.92 27.65
CA ILE A 14 -3.88 -31.85 26.72
C ILE A 14 -3.98 -30.38 26.29
N VAL A 15 -3.35 -30.04 25.16
CA VAL A 15 -3.66 -28.80 24.46
C VAL A 15 -5.03 -29.00 23.83
N ALA A 16 -6.06 -28.42 24.46
CA ALA A 16 -7.35 -28.24 23.82
C ALA A 16 -7.14 -27.32 22.62
N ALA A 17 -7.10 -27.91 21.42
CA ALA A 17 -7.11 -27.18 20.17
C ALA A 17 -8.51 -26.57 19.97
N SER A 18 -8.73 -25.41 20.55
CA SER A 18 -9.80 -24.52 20.14
C SER A 18 -9.54 -24.18 18.67
N ALA A 19 -10.36 -24.71 17.77
CA ALA A 19 -10.34 -24.38 16.36
C ALA A 19 -10.63 -22.88 16.19
N MET A 20 -9.57 -22.06 16.22
CA MET A 20 -9.63 -20.73 15.63
C MET A 20 -9.84 -20.96 14.15
N MET A 21 -11.02 -20.58 13.65
CA MET A 21 -11.26 -20.45 12.22
C MET A 21 -10.13 -19.58 11.68
N GLY A 22 -9.17 -20.20 11.02
CA GLY A 22 -7.95 -19.54 10.61
C GLY A 22 -8.29 -18.46 9.61
N ALA A 23 -8.19 -17.20 10.03
CA ALA A 23 -7.94 -16.14 9.08
C ALA A 23 -6.71 -16.57 8.25
N PRO A 24 -6.75 -16.49 6.92
CA PRO A 24 -5.61 -16.87 6.11
C PRO A 24 -4.38 -16.11 6.61
N ALA A 25 -3.29 -16.83 6.85
CA ALA A 25 -2.03 -16.22 7.23
C ALA A 25 -1.51 -15.40 6.05
N PHE A 26 -1.73 -14.08 6.08
CA PHE A 26 -1.12 -13.14 5.13
C PHE A 26 0.34 -12.91 5.56
N ALA A 27 1.24 -13.80 5.16
CA ALA A 27 2.67 -13.49 5.15
C ALA A 27 2.97 -12.67 3.89
N GLY A 28 3.90 -11.70 3.94
CA GLY A 28 4.34 -10.90 2.79
C GLY A 28 4.49 -11.75 1.53
N THR A 29 3.59 -11.58 0.55
CA THR A 29 3.51 -12.49 -0.62
C THR A 29 4.33 -12.02 -1.80
N LEU A 30 4.70 -10.74 -1.84
CA LEU A 30 5.56 -10.21 -2.87
C LEU A 30 6.97 -10.76 -2.70
N SER A 31 7.33 -11.65 -3.61
CA SER A 31 8.66 -12.24 -3.68
C SER A 31 9.51 -11.55 -4.74
N SER A 32 10.83 -11.56 -4.52
CA SER A 32 11.80 -10.94 -5.43
C SER A 32 11.50 -9.47 -5.71
N ALA A 33 11.12 -8.73 -4.65
CA ALA A 33 10.86 -7.30 -4.72
C ALA A 33 12.11 -6.54 -5.20
N THR A 34 11.97 -5.74 -6.25
CA THR A 34 13.03 -4.88 -6.81
C THR A 34 12.47 -3.53 -7.25
N ILE A 35 13.33 -2.51 -7.25
CA ILE A 35 12.98 -1.18 -7.78
C ILE A 35 13.43 -1.06 -9.24
N GLY A 36 12.61 -0.43 -10.05
CA GLY A 36 12.80 -0.22 -11.49
C GLY A 36 12.07 1.03 -11.98
N GLY A 37 11.63 1.01 -13.24
CA GLY A 37 10.99 2.15 -13.91
C GLY A 37 11.98 2.94 -14.75
N THR A 38 11.52 4.06 -15.30
CA THR A 38 12.36 4.94 -16.12
C THR A 38 13.21 5.91 -15.28
N ASN A 39 12.96 6.00 -13.97
CA ASN A 39 13.78 6.69 -12.97
C ASN A 39 14.00 5.82 -11.70
N PRO A 40 14.75 4.71 -11.80
CA PRO A 40 14.80 3.69 -10.74
C PRO A 40 15.52 4.14 -9.46
N THR A 41 16.13 5.32 -9.44
CA THR A 41 16.83 5.89 -8.28
C THR A 41 15.93 6.78 -7.42
N ASP A 42 14.79 7.20 -7.96
CA ASP A 42 13.86 8.15 -7.33
C ASP A 42 12.82 7.41 -6.47
N TYR A 43 13.27 6.98 -5.30
CA TYR A 43 12.45 6.37 -4.26
C TYR A 43 13.04 6.67 -2.89
N LEU A 44 12.29 6.44 -1.82
CA LEU A 44 12.78 6.37 -0.45
C LEU A 44 12.30 5.09 0.21
N ILE A 45 13.03 4.61 1.23
CA ILE A 45 12.61 3.49 2.06
C ILE A 45 12.44 4.00 3.48
N TYR A 46 11.25 3.80 4.03
CA TYR A 46 10.91 4.15 5.41
C TYR A 46 10.76 2.89 6.23
N ASP A 47 11.57 2.72 7.27
CA ASP A 47 11.34 1.72 8.32
C ASP A 47 10.39 2.29 9.37
N SER A 48 9.91 1.43 10.27
CA SER A 48 8.93 1.81 11.29
C SER A 48 9.32 1.34 12.68
N ASN A 49 8.95 2.11 13.68
CA ASN A 49 8.81 1.65 15.06
C ASN A 49 7.33 1.73 15.49
N THR A 50 7.03 1.75 16.78
CA THR A 50 5.64 1.76 17.29
C THR A 50 4.89 3.08 17.04
N THR A 51 5.58 4.14 16.65
CA THR A 51 5.01 5.50 16.58
C THR A 51 5.37 6.19 15.28
N ASN A 52 6.56 5.95 14.75
CA ASN A 52 7.10 6.69 13.63
C ASN A 52 7.56 5.77 12.52
N THR A 53 7.45 6.30 11.31
CA THR A 53 8.24 5.89 10.16
C THR A 53 9.45 6.81 10.02
N PHE A 54 10.55 6.31 9.47
CA PHE A 54 11.79 7.08 9.29
C PHE A 54 12.62 6.48 8.15
N GLU A 55 13.29 7.35 7.39
CA GLU A 55 14.10 6.94 6.25
C GLU A 55 15.26 6.02 6.67
N VAL A 56 15.50 4.99 5.87
CA VAL A 56 16.63 4.06 6.01
C VAL A 56 17.34 3.86 4.67
N ALA A 57 18.55 3.32 4.73
CA ALA A 57 19.36 3.08 3.53
C ALA A 57 18.64 2.18 2.50
N LYS A 58 18.83 2.51 1.22
CA LYS A 58 18.29 1.81 0.05
C LYS A 58 18.97 0.44 -0.17
N THR A 59 18.62 -0.55 0.63
CA THR A 59 19.15 -1.92 0.52
C THR A 59 18.04 -2.94 0.24
N PRO A 60 18.33 -4.07 -0.44
CA PRO A 60 17.34 -5.14 -0.64
C PRO A 60 16.77 -5.70 0.67
N ALA A 61 17.58 -5.75 1.74
CA ALA A 61 17.14 -6.20 3.05
C ALA A 61 16.11 -5.23 3.66
N ASN A 62 16.37 -3.93 3.59
CA ASN A 62 15.41 -2.93 4.06
C ASN A 62 14.14 -2.92 3.21
N LEU A 63 14.25 -3.02 1.88
CA LEU A 63 13.08 -3.12 0.99
C LEU A 63 12.18 -4.32 1.36
N ALA A 64 12.77 -5.50 1.55
CA ALA A 64 12.03 -6.68 1.94
C ALA A 64 11.40 -6.53 3.34
N LYS A 65 12.12 -5.92 4.28
CA LYS A 65 11.64 -5.68 5.65
C LYS A 65 10.40 -4.79 5.67
N VAL A 66 10.44 -3.63 5.00
CA VAL A 66 9.38 -2.62 5.10
C VAL A 66 8.08 -3.07 4.45
N LEU A 67 8.15 -4.00 3.49
CA LEU A 67 7.00 -4.59 2.79
C LEU A 67 6.36 -5.77 3.55
N GLY A 68 6.87 -6.12 4.74
CA GLY A 68 6.43 -7.28 5.52
C GLY A 68 5.15 -7.09 6.33
N GLY A 69 4.56 -5.88 6.32
CA GLY A 69 3.37 -5.53 7.08
C GLY A 69 2.06 -6.09 6.52
N ASN A 70 0.96 -5.69 7.13
CA ASN A 70 -0.40 -6.00 6.67
C ASN A 70 -1.39 -4.93 7.17
N ARG A 71 -2.67 -5.12 6.86
CA ARG A 71 -3.75 -4.20 7.24
C ARG A 71 -3.81 -3.88 8.74
N ALA A 72 -3.59 -4.87 9.61
CA ALA A 72 -3.71 -4.70 11.05
C ALA A 72 -2.44 -4.09 11.66
N ASN A 73 -1.29 -4.34 11.05
CA ASN A 73 0.00 -3.84 11.47
C ASN A 73 0.80 -3.39 10.24
N PRO A 74 0.51 -2.18 9.71
CA PRO A 74 1.34 -1.59 8.67
C PRO A 74 2.73 -1.34 9.27
N THR A 75 3.76 -1.80 8.58
CA THR A 75 5.17 -1.62 8.97
C THR A 75 5.70 -0.31 8.36
N GLY A 76 6.89 -0.35 7.78
CA GLY A 76 7.38 0.73 6.93
C GLY A 76 6.69 0.81 5.57
N ASN A 77 7.30 1.58 4.67
CA ASN A 77 6.86 1.71 3.28
C ASN A 77 8.04 2.00 2.34
N VAL A 78 7.81 1.81 1.05
CA VAL A 78 8.66 2.36 -0.01
C VAL A 78 7.86 3.44 -0.73
N GLU A 79 8.41 4.66 -0.74
CA GLU A 79 7.86 5.78 -1.48
C GLU A 79 8.43 5.75 -2.89
N LEU A 80 7.58 5.64 -3.91
CA LEU A 80 7.99 5.72 -5.32
C LEU A 80 7.94 7.18 -5.78
N ALA A 81 8.83 7.60 -6.69
CA ALA A 81 8.90 8.98 -7.19
C ALA A 81 9.00 10.02 -6.07
N ALA A 82 9.85 9.79 -5.07
CA ALA A 82 10.01 10.64 -3.88
C ALA A 82 10.42 12.10 -4.18
N SER A 83 10.86 12.39 -5.40
CA SER A 83 11.13 13.74 -5.88
C SER A 83 9.92 14.45 -6.50
N SER A 84 8.73 13.84 -6.53
CA SER A 84 7.47 14.32 -7.12
C SER A 84 7.16 15.80 -6.82
N GLU A 85 7.42 16.24 -5.59
CA GLU A 85 7.13 17.58 -5.12
C GLU A 85 8.32 18.56 -5.20
N LYS A 86 9.47 18.10 -5.69
CA LYS A 86 10.70 18.88 -5.74
C LYS A 86 10.80 19.63 -7.06
N SER A 87 11.47 20.78 -7.02
CA SER A 87 11.81 21.52 -8.24
C SER A 87 12.66 20.65 -9.16
N GLY A 88 12.33 20.63 -10.46
CA GLY A 88 13.03 19.82 -11.45
C GLY A 88 12.57 18.36 -11.56
N PHE A 89 11.48 17.98 -10.90
CA PHE A 89 10.87 16.66 -11.09
C PHE A 89 10.54 16.41 -12.57
N ASP A 90 11.01 15.27 -13.09
CA ASP A 90 10.75 14.85 -14.46
C ASP A 90 9.48 13.98 -14.49
N PHE A 91 8.33 14.63 -14.64
CA PHE A 91 7.03 13.96 -14.60
C PHE A 91 6.73 13.08 -15.84
N SER A 92 7.68 12.94 -16.76
CA SER A 92 7.62 11.93 -17.83
C SER A 92 8.14 10.56 -17.39
N LYS A 93 8.81 10.48 -16.23
CA LYS A 93 9.41 9.26 -15.72
C LYS A 93 8.63 8.68 -14.55
N ASN A 94 8.83 7.38 -14.34
CA ASN A 94 8.25 6.65 -13.22
C ASN A 94 9.32 5.86 -12.46
N THR A 95 8.96 5.53 -11.23
CA THR A 95 9.66 4.57 -10.37
C THR A 95 8.69 3.44 -10.10
N SER A 96 9.17 2.19 -10.16
CA SER A 96 8.31 1.02 -9.96
C SER A 96 8.85 0.05 -8.93
N LEU A 97 7.97 -0.52 -8.13
CA LEU A 97 8.18 -1.75 -7.38
C LEU A 97 7.71 -2.95 -8.21
N THR A 98 8.60 -3.91 -8.44
CA THR A 98 8.29 -5.14 -9.18
C THR A 98 8.55 -6.37 -8.34
N GLY A 99 7.86 -7.47 -8.62
CA GLY A 99 8.12 -8.77 -8.02
C GLY A 99 7.14 -9.82 -8.53
N THR A 100 6.92 -10.88 -7.75
CA THR A 100 5.89 -11.87 -8.07
C THR A 100 4.91 -12.13 -6.93
N VAL A 101 3.63 -12.29 -7.28
CA VAL A 101 2.52 -12.63 -6.39
C VAL A 101 1.71 -13.74 -7.03
N GLY A 102 1.47 -14.84 -6.32
CA GLY A 102 0.81 -16.03 -6.86
C GLY A 102 1.55 -16.66 -8.05
N GLY A 103 2.88 -16.50 -8.12
CA GLY A 103 3.71 -16.97 -9.23
C GLY A 103 3.55 -16.16 -10.54
N LYS A 104 2.91 -14.98 -10.47
CA LYS A 104 2.76 -14.05 -11.60
C LYS A 104 3.52 -12.76 -11.31
N ALA A 105 4.13 -12.19 -12.33
CA ALA A 105 4.78 -10.89 -12.23
C ALA A 105 3.75 -9.80 -11.90
N ILE A 106 4.12 -8.90 -11.00
CA ILE A 106 3.39 -7.68 -10.68
C ILE A 106 4.35 -6.50 -10.79
N THR A 107 3.85 -5.40 -11.33
CA THR A 107 4.51 -4.09 -11.31
C THR A 107 3.56 -3.10 -10.69
N LEU A 108 4.02 -2.37 -9.68
CA LEU A 108 3.35 -1.19 -9.10
C LEU A 108 4.25 0.01 -9.39
N SER A 109 3.74 1.08 -9.99
CA SER A 109 4.55 2.26 -10.32
C SER A 109 3.90 3.56 -9.89
N SER A 110 4.75 4.56 -9.67
CA SER A 110 4.32 5.96 -9.72
C SER A 110 3.68 6.28 -11.07
N LEU A 111 2.89 7.36 -11.09
CA LEU A 111 2.24 7.84 -12.29
C LEU A 111 3.13 8.84 -13.03
N THR A 112 2.96 8.89 -14.34
CA THR A 112 3.48 9.94 -15.21
C THR A 112 2.38 10.94 -15.55
N LYS A 113 2.78 12.09 -16.11
CA LYS A 113 1.83 13.06 -16.67
C LYS A 113 0.88 12.43 -17.71
N ASP A 114 1.38 11.49 -18.51
CA ASP A 114 0.58 10.84 -19.55
C ASP A 114 -0.47 9.89 -18.94
N ASP A 115 -0.14 9.21 -17.83
CA ASP A 115 -1.09 8.39 -17.11
C ASP A 115 -2.30 9.22 -16.63
N TRP A 116 -2.05 10.40 -16.05
CA TRP A 116 -3.11 11.31 -15.60
C TRP A 116 -4.00 11.86 -16.72
N ASN A 117 -3.44 12.03 -17.93
CA ASN A 117 -4.18 12.55 -19.09
C ASN A 117 -4.75 11.42 -19.97
N SER A 118 -4.48 10.15 -19.66
CA SER A 118 -5.01 9.01 -20.39
C SER A 118 -6.52 8.92 -20.29
N VAL A 119 -7.16 8.41 -21.35
CA VAL A 119 -8.61 8.18 -21.37
C VAL A 119 -8.94 7.06 -20.38
N TYR A 120 -9.82 7.35 -19.43
CA TYR A 120 -10.25 6.44 -18.39
C TYR A 120 -11.72 6.66 -18.07
N LYS A 121 -12.55 5.62 -18.27
CA LYS A 121 -13.99 5.61 -17.93
C LYS A 121 -14.77 6.86 -18.44
N GLY A 122 -14.47 7.30 -19.66
CA GLY A 122 -15.20 8.40 -20.34
C GLY A 122 -14.65 9.81 -20.10
N SER A 123 -13.58 9.97 -19.32
CA SER A 123 -12.85 11.23 -19.15
C SER A 123 -11.34 10.96 -19.11
N THR A 124 -10.51 11.90 -18.65
CA THR A 124 -9.13 11.57 -18.30
C THR A 124 -9.06 10.90 -16.92
N PHE A 125 -8.04 10.08 -16.67
CA PHE A 125 -7.83 9.48 -15.35
C PHE A 125 -7.84 10.54 -14.23
N GLY A 126 -7.16 11.67 -14.43
CA GLY A 126 -7.13 12.74 -13.43
C GLY A 126 -8.49 13.37 -13.16
N GLN A 127 -9.31 13.60 -14.19
CA GLN A 127 -10.65 14.13 -13.98
C GLN A 127 -11.56 13.11 -13.29
N TYR A 128 -11.46 11.83 -13.67
CA TYR A 128 -12.20 10.75 -13.04
C TYR A 128 -11.84 10.64 -11.55
N TRP A 129 -10.54 10.51 -11.24
CA TRP A 129 -10.04 10.38 -9.88
C TRP A 129 -10.42 11.59 -9.03
N PHE A 130 -10.22 12.82 -9.52
CA PHE A 130 -10.55 14.04 -8.77
C PHE A 130 -12.05 14.15 -8.48
N SER A 131 -12.90 13.77 -9.44
CA SER A 131 -14.35 13.73 -9.24
C SER A 131 -14.75 12.69 -8.19
N GLN A 132 -14.07 11.53 -8.15
CA GLN A 132 -14.28 10.54 -7.10
C GLN A 132 -13.80 11.06 -5.74
N THR A 133 -12.65 11.74 -5.67
CA THR A 133 -12.16 12.39 -4.44
C THR A 133 -13.23 13.32 -3.87
N LEU A 134 -13.83 14.18 -4.71
CA LEU A 134 -14.91 15.07 -4.26
C LEU A 134 -16.15 14.27 -3.80
N ALA A 135 -16.63 13.34 -4.62
CA ALA A 135 -17.86 12.60 -4.33
C ALA A 135 -17.76 11.77 -3.04
N GLN A 136 -16.65 11.06 -2.84
CA GLN A 136 -16.44 10.18 -1.69
C GLN A 136 -16.18 10.94 -0.39
N ASN A 137 -15.79 12.22 -0.48
CA ASN A 137 -15.51 13.07 0.68
C ASN A 137 -16.61 14.10 0.96
N GLY A 138 -17.84 13.86 0.47
CA GLY A 138 -18.99 14.72 0.77
C GLY A 138 -19.10 15.99 -0.06
N PHE A 139 -18.24 16.16 -1.07
CA PHE A 139 -18.23 17.31 -2.00
C PHE A 139 -18.85 16.98 -3.36
N GLY A 140 -19.73 15.97 -3.41
CA GLY A 140 -20.39 15.53 -4.64
C GLY A 140 -21.17 16.64 -5.36
N SER A 141 -21.62 17.67 -4.65
CA SER A 141 -22.30 18.84 -5.22
C SER A 141 -21.40 19.70 -6.13
N LEU A 142 -20.08 19.58 -6.01
CA LEU A 142 -19.13 20.27 -6.90
C LEU A 142 -18.89 19.49 -8.21
N VAL A 143 -19.17 18.19 -8.23
CA VAL A 143 -18.86 17.33 -9.38
C VAL A 143 -19.69 17.75 -10.60
N GLY A 144 -19.02 17.97 -11.73
CA GLY A 144 -19.66 18.41 -12.98
C GLY A 144 -20.08 19.88 -13.02
N THR A 145 -19.81 20.66 -11.97
CA THR A 145 -20.09 22.11 -11.95
C THR A 145 -18.91 22.92 -12.50
N ASN A 146 -19.16 24.18 -12.88
CA ASN A 146 -18.09 25.10 -13.27
C ASN A 146 -17.09 25.34 -12.14
N ASP A 147 -17.55 25.33 -10.88
CA ASP A 147 -16.71 25.54 -9.71
C ASP A 147 -15.82 24.32 -9.46
N GLY A 148 -16.38 23.10 -9.53
CA GLY A 148 -15.60 21.87 -9.44
C GLY A 148 -14.57 21.76 -10.58
N LEU A 149 -14.94 22.16 -11.80
CA LEU A 149 -14.02 22.21 -12.93
C LEU A 149 -12.89 23.23 -12.72
N GLN A 150 -13.20 24.40 -12.14
CA GLN A 150 -12.21 25.41 -11.81
C GLN A 150 -11.21 24.89 -10.76
N VAL A 151 -11.70 24.25 -9.69
CA VAL A 151 -10.85 23.63 -8.66
C VAL A 151 -9.98 22.53 -9.28
N PHE A 152 -10.55 21.66 -10.12
CA PHE A 152 -9.80 20.62 -10.82
C PHE A 152 -8.69 21.20 -11.71
N ASN A 153 -8.98 22.27 -12.46
CA ASN A 153 -7.98 22.91 -13.32
C ASN A 153 -6.85 23.55 -12.51
N ILE A 154 -7.17 24.16 -11.36
CA ILE A 154 -6.15 24.65 -10.43
C ILE A 154 -5.33 23.49 -9.88
N PHE A 155 -5.98 22.43 -9.39
CA PHE A 155 -5.32 21.21 -8.90
C PHE A 155 -4.32 20.66 -9.93
N LYS A 156 -4.77 20.47 -11.17
CA LYS A 156 -3.93 20.01 -12.28
C LYS A 156 -2.76 20.96 -12.59
N THR A 157 -2.99 22.27 -12.57
CA THR A 157 -1.97 23.27 -12.98
C THR A 157 -0.93 23.51 -11.91
N TYR A 158 -1.32 23.39 -10.64
CA TYR A 158 -0.50 23.72 -9.47
C TYR A 158 -0.03 22.46 -8.73
N GLY A 159 0.47 21.47 -9.47
CA GLY A 159 1.24 20.35 -8.90
C GLY A 159 0.41 19.25 -8.22
N GLY A 160 -0.92 19.25 -8.39
CA GLY A 160 -1.81 18.29 -7.73
C GLY A 160 -1.64 16.86 -8.26
N PHE A 161 -1.30 16.68 -9.53
CA PHE A 161 -1.04 15.34 -10.08
C PHE A 161 0.28 14.79 -9.55
N GLU A 162 1.33 15.60 -9.56
CA GLU A 162 2.65 15.27 -9.03
C GLU A 162 2.54 14.81 -7.58
N ARG A 163 1.80 15.56 -6.74
CA ARG A 163 1.53 15.29 -5.31
C ARG A 163 0.92 13.92 -5.00
N PHE A 164 0.16 13.35 -5.93
CA PHE A 164 -0.55 12.07 -5.73
C PHE A 164 0.05 10.96 -6.59
N SER A 165 1.22 11.21 -7.21
CA SER A 165 1.91 10.26 -8.10
C SER A 165 3.00 9.46 -7.41
N ASP A 166 3.22 9.66 -6.12
CA ASP A 166 4.30 9.12 -5.30
C ASP A 166 3.81 8.10 -4.26
N PRO A 167 3.30 6.95 -4.70
CA PRO A 167 2.65 6.00 -3.80
C PRO A 167 3.62 5.43 -2.77
N ASN A 168 3.16 5.45 -1.52
CA ASN A 168 3.85 4.92 -0.35
C ASN A 168 3.45 3.46 -0.11
N ILE A 169 4.05 2.50 -0.82
CA ILE A 169 3.68 1.07 -0.74
C ILE A 169 4.16 0.46 0.58
N SER A 170 3.23 0.03 1.44
CA SER A 170 3.53 -0.58 2.75
C SER A 170 3.59 -2.09 2.74
N TYR A 171 2.77 -2.75 1.94
CA TYR A 171 2.75 -4.21 1.82
C TYR A 171 2.04 -4.65 0.55
N VAL A 172 2.36 -5.87 0.11
CA VAL A 172 1.67 -6.55 -0.99
C VAL A 172 1.44 -8.00 -0.58
N ASN A 173 0.21 -8.28 -0.16
CA ASN A 173 -0.21 -9.56 0.40
C ASN A 173 -1.22 -10.24 -0.52
N GLN A 174 -1.32 -11.58 -0.44
CA GLN A 174 -2.30 -12.34 -1.19
C GLN A 174 -3.02 -13.31 -0.26
N ASN A 175 -4.34 -13.41 -0.44
CA ASN A 175 -5.12 -14.49 0.12
C ASN A 175 -5.00 -15.72 -0.79
N ASP A 176 -4.23 -16.72 -0.40
CA ASP A 176 -4.00 -17.92 -1.20
C ASP A 176 -5.27 -18.76 -1.46
N THR A 177 -6.37 -18.51 -0.73
CA THR A 177 -7.65 -19.21 -0.96
C THR A 177 -8.46 -18.54 -2.07
N THR A 178 -8.50 -17.21 -2.10
CA THR A 178 -9.33 -16.45 -3.06
C THR A 178 -8.53 -15.85 -4.22
N GLY A 179 -7.20 -15.81 -4.09
CA GLY A 179 -6.30 -15.11 -4.99
C GLY A 179 -6.30 -13.59 -4.80
N GLU A 180 -7.13 -13.01 -3.92
CA GLU A 180 -7.19 -11.55 -3.69
C GLU A 180 -5.83 -11.01 -3.28
N ILE A 181 -5.33 -10.00 -4.00
CA ILE A 181 -4.11 -9.27 -3.67
C ILE A 181 -4.51 -7.99 -2.95
N GLN A 182 -3.83 -7.69 -1.86
CA GLN A 182 -4.01 -6.51 -1.03
C GLN A 182 -2.72 -5.68 -1.10
N VAL A 183 -2.84 -4.46 -1.61
CA VAL A 183 -1.76 -3.46 -1.63
C VAL A 183 -2.07 -2.42 -0.57
N GLY A 184 -1.20 -2.31 0.42
CA GLY A 184 -1.27 -1.27 1.44
C GLY A 184 -0.57 0.00 1.00
N LEU A 185 -1.21 1.15 1.21
CA LEU A 185 -0.60 2.47 1.05
C LEU A 185 -0.53 3.18 2.41
N ALA A 186 0.67 3.61 2.80
CA ALA A 186 0.88 4.52 3.92
C ALA A 186 0.63 5.96 3.45
N GLY A 187 -0.62 6.40 3.52
CA GLY A 187 -1.02 7.75 3.11
C GLY A 187 -1.34 8.65 4.30
N HIS A 188 -2.08 9.73 4.03
CA HIS A 188 -2.60 10.61 5.06
C HIS A 188 -3.99 10.16 5.53
N LEU A 189 -4.22 10.11 6.85
CA LEU A 189 -5.58 9.96 7.39
C LEU A 189 -6.43 11.22 7.12
N ASN A 190 -5.76 12.38 7.03
CA ASN A 190 -6.32 13.66 6.64
C ASN A 190 -5.48 14.27 5.51
N ALA A 191 -5.97 14.17 4.28
CA ALA A 191 -5.33 14.66 3.07
C ALA A 191 -5.72 16.10 2.69
N ASN A 192 -6.37 16.87 3.59
CA ASN A 192 -6.81 18.24 3.29
C ASN A 192 -5.68 19.11 2.75
N SER A 193 -4.52 19.08 3.40
CA SER A 193 -3.36 19.85 2.96
C SER A 193 -2.91 19.45 1.55
N LEU A 194 -2.94 18.16 1.20
CA LEU A 194 -2.55 17.68 -0.12
C LEU A 194 -3.50 18.16 -1.21
N VAL A 195 -4.81 18.10 -0.97
CA VAL A 195 -5.83 18.52 -1.95
C VAL A 195 -5.93 20.03 -2.08
N THR A 196 -5.69 20.78 -0.99
CA THR A 196 -5.85 22.25 -0.98
C THR A 196 -4.57 23.02 -1.29
N LYS A 197 -3.38 22.39 -1.27
CA LYS A 197 -2.10 23.06 -1.54
C LYS A 197 -2.01 23.71 -2.92
N SER A 198 -2.60 23.10 -3.94
CA SER A 198 -2.71 23.70 -5.27
C SER A 198 -3.56 24.98 -5.29
N LEU A 199 -4.60 25.04 -4.45
CA LEU A 199 -5.41 26.26 -4.28
C LEU A 199 -4.62 27.35 -3.58
N ASP A 200 -3.81 26.99 -2.57
CA ASP A 200 -2.92 27.95 -1.89
C ASP A 200 -1.89 28.55 -2.84
N ALA A 201 -1.26 27.72 -3.67
CA ALA A 201 -0.31 28.19 -4.67
C ALA A 201 -0.98 29.12 -5.70
N TYR A 202 -2.17 28.78 -6.19
CA TYR A 202 -2.93 29.65 -7.09
C TYR A 202 -3.33 30.99 -6.42
N LEU A 203 -3.76 30.96 -5.16
CA LEU A 203 -4.12 32.17 -4.41
C LEU A 203 -2.90 33.08 -4.15
N ALA A 204 -1.70 32.51 -4.02
CA ALA A 204 -0.46 33.26 -3.89
C ALA A 204 -0.07 33.96 -5.20
N ASP A 205 -0.32 33.31 -6.35
CA ASP A 205 -0.06 33.87 -7.68
C ASP A 205 -1.08 34.93 -8.12
N LEU A 206 -2.29 34.90 -7.55
CA LEU A 206 -3.31 35.93 -7.78
C LEU A 206 -2.90 37.26 -7.14
N THR A 207 -2.16 38.06 -7.91
CA THR A 207 -1.68 39.39 -7.55
C THR A 207 -2.49 40.49 -8.25
N GLY A 208 -2.54 41.68 -7.63
CA GLY A 208 -3.23 42.86 -8.17
C GLY A 208 -4.60 43.16 -7.53
N ASN A 209 -5.06 44.41 -7.71
CA ASN A 209 -6.23 44.96 -7.02
C ASN A 209 -7.46 45.15 -7.93
N LEU A 210 -7.45 44.58 -9.14
CA LEU A 210 -8.60 44.64 -10.03
C LEU A 210 -9.79 43.92 -9.38
N ALA A 211 -11.00 44.46 -9.55
CA ALA A 211 -12.21 43.91 -8.95
C ALA A 211 -12.40 42.41 -9.28
N GLN A 212 -12.09 42.02 -10.53
CA GLN A 212 -12.16 40.61 -10.96
C GLN A 212 -11.17 39.71 -10.21
N THR A 213 -9.95 40.18 -9.96
CA THR A 213 -8.94 39.42 -9.18
C THR A 213 -9.44 39.19 -7.76
N GLN A 214 -10.01 40.22 -7.13
CA GLN A 214 -10.53 40.12 -5.77
C GLN A 214 -11.76 39.19 -5.68
N GLN A 215 -12.65 39.23 -6.67
CA GLN A 215 -13.76 38.28 -6.77
C GLN A 215 -13.28 36.83 -6.93
N ASN A 216 -12.28 36.60 -7.81
CA ASN A 216 -11.69 35.27 -7.99
C ASN A 216 -11.02 34.78 -6.69
N LYS A 217 -10.28 35.66 -6.01
CA LYS A 217 -9.62 35.35 -4.74
C LYS A 217 -10.63 34.96 -3.67
N ALA A 218 -11.72 35.73 -3.52
CA ALA A 218 -12.79 35.42 -2.58
C ALA A 218 -13.47 34.08 -2.90
N LYS A 219 -13.78 33.84 -4.18
CA LYS A 219 -14.39 32.58 -4.64
C LYS A 219 -13.52 31.37 -4.34
N ILE A 220 -12.25 31.38 -4.74
CA ILE A 220 -11.34 30.25 -4.50
C ILE A 220 -11.06 30.07 -3.01
N THR A 221 -10.98 31.15 -2.23
CA THR A 221 -10.88 31.05 -0.76
C THR A 221 -12.11 30.35 -0.18
N GLY A 222 -13.32 30.69 -0.65
CA GLY A 222 -14.55 30.02 -0.23
C GLY A 222 -14.57 28.53 -0.56
N LEU A 223 -14.19 28.16 -1.79
CA LEU A 223 -14.09 26.75 -2.22
C LEU A 223 -13.01 25.98 -1.44
N LYS A 224 -11.85 26.61 -1.19
CA LYS A 224 -10.80 26.04 -0.33
C LYS A 224 -11.32 25.78 1.08
N ASN A 225 -12.00 26.75 1.68
CA ASN A 225 -12.57 26.62 3.03
C ASN A 225 -13.64 25.52 3.07
N GLN A 226 -14.47 25.39 2.02
CA GLN A 226 -15.42 24.30 1.89
C GLN A 226 -14.71 22.94 1.88
N LEU A 227 -13.68 22.77 1.06
CA LEU A 227 -12.90 21.52 1.00
C LEU A 227 -12.15 21.23 2.31
N GLY A 228 -11.71 22.27 3.01
CA GLY A 228 -11.01 22.17 4.29
C GLY A 228 -11.94 21.95 5.49
N ALA A 229 -13.26 22.06 5.33
CA ALA A 229 -14.23 21.99 6.43
C ALA A 229 -14.44 20.58 7.00
N SER A 230 -14.07 19.55 6.24
CA SER A 230 -14.10 18.15 6.68
C SER A 230 -12.78 17.46 6.35
N THR A 231 -12.51 16.33 7.01
CA THR A 231 -11.38 15.48 6.68
C THR A 231 -11.58 14.85 5.30
N VAL A 232 -10.65 15.12 4.38
CA VAL A 232 -10.54 14.45 3.09
C VAL A 232 -9.67 13.22 3.26
N GLN A 233 -10.19 12.08 2.82
CA GLN A 233 -9.44 10.84 2.66
C GLN A 233 -9.26 10.56 1.17
N ALA A 234 -8.00 10.51 0.76
CA ALA A 234 -7.56 10.15 -0.57
C ALA A 234 -6.14 9.61 -0.45
N SER A 235 -5.92 8.38 -0.87
CA SER A 235 -4.56 7.84 -1.01
C SER A 235 -3.86 8.49 -2.19
N GLU A 236 -2.53 8.41 -2.19
CA GLU A 236 -1.76 8.48 -3.43
C GLU A 236 -2.21 7.38 -4.41
N VAL A 237 -1.81 7.53 -5.67
CA VAL A 237 -2.20 6.62 -6.74
C VAL A 237 -0.99 5.82 -7.20
N PHE A 238 -1.19 4.53 -7.43
CA PHE A 238 -0.23 3.71 -8.19
C PHE A 238 -0.88 3.19 -9.47
N LYS A 239 -0.07 3.03 -10.52
CA LYS A 239 -0.43 2.22 -11.67
C LYS A 239 0.05 0.80 -11.41
N TYR A 240 -0.77 -0.20 -11.73
CA TYR A 240 -0.34 -1.58 -11.65
C TYR A 240 -0.42 -2.29 -12.98
N THR A 241 0.44 -3.29 -13.16
CA THR A 241 0.30 -4.30 -14.21
C THR A 241 0.40 -5.67 -13.58
N TYR A 242 -0.64 -6.48 -13.74
CA TYR A 242 -0.72 -7.83 -13.22
C TYR A 242 -1.48 -8.73 -14.19
N ASN A 243 -0.89 -9.87 -14.55
CA ASN A 243 -1.53 -10.87 -15.42
C ASN A 243 -2.10 -10.29 -16.73
N GLY A 244 -1.38 -9.36 -17.36
CA GLY A 244 -1.78 -8.70 -18.61
C GLY A 244 -2.81 -7.58 -18.47
N VAL A 245 -3.29 -7.30 -17.25
CA VAL A 245 -4.18 -6.17 -16.95
C VAL A 245 -3.34 -5.02 -16.41
N THR A 246 -3.57 -3.82 -16.96
CA THR A 246 -3.02 -2.57 -16.45
C THR A 246 -4.16 -1.65 -16.05
N ASP A 247 -4.13 -1.14 -14.82
CA ASP A 247 -5.13 -0.21 -14.27
C ASP A 247 -4.49 0.59 -13.10
N TYR A 248 -5.29 1.39 -12.41
CA TYR A 248 -4.87 2.27 -11.31
C TYR A 248 -5.43 1.80 -9.98
N GLY A 249 -4.61 1.84 -8.93
CA GLY A 249 -4.99 1.56 -7.55
C GLY A 249 -4.96 2.82 -6.70
N TYR A 250 -6.06 3.07 -6.00
CA TYR A 250 -6.26 4.22 -5.11
C TYR A 250 -7.50 3.98 -4.22
N GLY A 251 -7.62 4.73 -3.12
CA GLY A 251 -8.74 4.61 -2.18
C GLY A 251 -9.10 5.93 -1.51
N PHE A 252 -10.33 6.01 -0.99
CA PHE A 252 -10.88 7.19 -0.31
C PHE A 252 -11.35 6.89 1.11
N SER A 253 -10.94 5.75 1.66
CA SER A 253 -11.23 5.36 3.03
C SER A 253 -9.99 4.74 3.65
N ALA A 254 -9.49 5.36 4.71
CA ALA A 254 -8.33 4.89 5.45
C ALA A 254 -8.71 4.46 6.86
N THR A 255 -8.00 3.43 7.34
CA THR A 255 -7.89 3.15 8.77
C THR A 255 -6.69 3.90 9.35
N LYS A 256 -6.75 4.31 10.62
CA LYS A 256 -5.59 4.90 11.30
C LYS A 256 -4.43 3.89 11.37
N SER A 257 -3.24 4.28 10.94
CA SER A 257 -2.04 3.42 10.97
C SER A 257 -1.38 3.37 12.36
N ASN A 258 -1.60 4.41 13.18
CA ASN A 258 -0.86 4.72 14.42
C ASN A 258 0.63 5.06 14.20
N LEU A 259 1.02 5.32 12.96
CA LEU A 259 2.35 5.80 12.59
C LEU A 259 2.26 7.24 12.08
N VAL A 260 3.36 7.98 12.16
CA VAL A 260 3.58 9.23 11.40
C VAL A 260 5.01 9.26 10.88
N GLU A 261 5.29 9.99 9.79
CA GLU A 261 6.67 10.26 9.38
C GLU A 261 7.36 11.16 10.43
N LYS A 262 8.60 10.82 10.79
CA LYS A 262 9.32 11.46 11.92
C LYS A 262 9.65 12.93 11.66
N GLY A 263 9.92 13.31 10.42
CA GLY A 263 10.26 14.67 10.02
C GLY A 263 9.06 15.62 9.96
N ASP A 264 7.93 15.19 9.42
CA ASP A 264 6.74 16.05 9.26
C ASP A 264 5.63 15.84 10.30
N GLY A 265 5.62 14.70 10.98
CA GLY A 265 4.64 14.36 12.02
C GLY A 265 3.20 14.17 11.52
N ILE A 266 2.96 14.07 10.21
CA ILE A 266 1.63 14.02 9.59
C ILE A 266 1.46 12.94 8.53
N SER A 267 2.50 12.63 7.76
CA SER A 267 2.48 11.62 6.69
C SER A 267 2.41 10.22 7.28
N HIS A 268 1.98 9.25 6.48
CA HIS A 268 1.87 7.83 6.88
C HIS A 268 0.87 7.56 8.03
N SER A 269 -0.05 8.49 8.31
CA SER A 269 -1.07 8.41 9.37
C SER A 269 -2.29 7.55 9.01
N GLY A 270 -2.51 7.29 7.72
CA GLY A 270 -3.59 6.46 7.20
C GLY A 270 -3.05 5.22 6.49
N ASN A 271 -3.69 4.08 6.70
CA ASN A 271 -3.50 2.87 5.91
C ASN A 271 -4.70 2.70 4.96
N TYR A 272 -4.43 2.72 3.66
CA TYR A 272 -5.41 2.42 2.62
C TYR A 272 -5.14 1.02 2.07
N GLU A 273 -6.16 0.16 2.05
CA GLU A 273 -6.05 -1.20 1.51
C GLU A 273 -6.73 -1.27 0.14
N ILE A 274 -5.93 -1.45 -0.91
CA ILE A 274 -6.41 -1.58 -2.28
C ILE A 274 -6.45 -3.06 -2.66
N LYS A 275 -7.61 -3.52 -3.13
CA LYS A 275 -7.84 -4.92 -3.47
C LYS A 275 -7.80 -5.12 -4.98
N LEU A 276 -6.97 -6.06 -5.41
CA LEU A 276 -6.84 -6.49 -6.80
C LEU A 276 -7.20 -7.97 -6.89
N GLN A 277 -7.86 -8.40 -7.97
CA GLN A 277 -8.10 -9.81 -8.17
C GLN A 277 -6.82 -10.49 -8.71
N GLY A 278 -6.21 -11.34 -7.89
CA GLY A 278 -5.07 -12.16 -8.30
C GLY A 278 -5.45 -13.57 -8.73
N VAL A 279 -4.43 -14.40 -9.00
CA VAL A 279 -4.63 -15.83 -9.27
C VAL A 279 -4.51 -16.64 -7.98
N VAL A 280 -5.39 -17.62 -7.79
CA VAL A 280 -5.26 -18.59 -6.69
C VAL A 280 -3.97 -19.41 -6.93
N PRO A 281 -2.99 -19.40 -6.01
CA PRO A 281 -1.78 -20.20 -6.17
C PRO A 281 -2.13 -21.69 -6.26
N LYS A 282 -1.46 -22.42 -7.15
CA LYS A 282 -1.60 -23.88 -7.17
C LYS A 282 -1.06 -24.43 -5.84
N LYS A 283 -1.89 -25.13 -5.07
CA LYS A 283 -1.45 -25.84 -3.86
C LYS A 283 -0.25 -26.72 -4.23
N ARG A 284 0.88 -26.58 -3.53
CA ARG A 284 1.99 -27.53 -3.64
C ARG A 284 1.46 -28.88 -3.14
N VAL A 285 1.20 -29.80 -4.06
CA VAL A 285 1.01 -31.21 -3.71
C VAL A 285 2.37 -31.69 -3.21
N PRO A 286 2.50 -32.23 -1.99
CA PRO A 286 3.77 -32.77 -1.52
C PRO A 286 4.29 -33.79 -2.54
N GLU A 287 5.53 -33.61 -2.99
CA GLU A 287 6.13 -34.58 -3.91
C GLU A 287 6.13 -35.97 -3.26
N PRO A 288 5.85 -37.06 -4.00
CA PRO A 288 5.79 -38.41 -3.45
C PRO A 288 7.04 -38.83 -2.66
N SER A 289 8.19 -38.24 -2.99
CA SER A 289 9.48 -38.40 -2.31
C SER A 289 9.46 -37.93 -0.85
N ALA A 290 8.77 -36.84 -0.53
CA ALA A 290 8.64 -36.33 0.85
C ALA A 290 7.78 -37.26 1.72
N LEU A 291 6.75 -37.87 1.13
CA LEU A 291 5.90 -38.88 1.78
C LEU A 291 6.66 -40.22 1.98
N MET A 292 7.47 -40.63 1.00
CA MET A 292 8.35 -41.80 1.11
C MET A 292 9.41 -41.62 2.21
N GLY A 293 9.98 -40.43 2.37
CA GLY A 293 10.96 -40.13 3.42
C GLY A 293 10.40 -40.25 4.84
N LEU A 294 9.16 -39.80 5.06
CA LEU A 294 8.46 -39.93 6.35
C LEU A 294 8.07 -41.39 6.65
N ALA A 295 7.65 -42.15 5.63
CA ALA A 295 7.39 -43.58 5.76
C ALA A 295 8.68 -44.36 6.11
N GLY A 296 9.81 -44.01 5.49
CA GLY A 296 11.12 -44.61 5.77
C GLY A 296 11.61 -44.38 7.20
N LEU A 297 11.43 -43.17 7.75
CA LEU A 297 11.75 -42.84 9.14
C LEU A 297 10.87 -43.59 10.14
N GLY A 298 9.57 -43.75 9.83
CA GLY A 298 8.63 -44.53 10.64
C GLY A 298 9.05 -46.00 10.77
N ILE A 299 9.48 -46.61 9.66
CA ILE A 299 9.98 -48.01 9.61
C ILE A 299 11.28 -48.15 10.42
N LEU A 300 12.22 -47.21 10.30
CA LEU A 300 13.49 -47.25 11.04
C LEU A 300 13.28 -47.22 12.57
N LEU A 301 12.33 -46.40 13.04
CA LEU A 301 11.99 -46.29 14.46
C LEU A 301 11.28 -47.54 15.00
N THR A 302 10.44 -48.21 14.19
CA THR A 302 9.79 -49.46 14.59
C THR A 302 10.80 -50.61 14.68
N VAL A 303 11.73 -50.70 13.73
CA VAL A 303 12.81 -51.70 13.74
C VAL A 303 13.74 -51.49 14.95
N LYS A 304 14.14 -50.24 15.23
CA LYS A 304 14.98 -49.91 16.40
C LYS A 304 14.29 -50.27 17.73
N ARG A 305 12.99 -50.00 17.88
CA ARG A 305 12.21 -50.41 19.07
C ARG A 305 12.12 -51.92 19.24
N LYS A 306 12.04 -52.69 18.14
CA LYS A 306 11.95 -54.15 18.18
C LYS A 306 13.28 -54.82 18.54
N LEU A 307 14.40 -54.22 18.11
CA LEU A 307 15.76 -54.67 18.46
C LEU A 307 16.09 -54.39 19.94
N LEU A 308 15.72 -53.22 20.46
CA LEU A 308 15.95 -52.86 21.87
C LEU A 308 15.08 -53.62 22.89
N ARG A 309 14.04 -54.33 22.44
CA ARG A 309 13.22 -55.23 23.29
C ARG A 309 13.71 -56.68 23.31
N ARG A 310 14.72 -57.00 22.50
CA ARG A 310 15.29 -58.36 22.37
C ARG A 310 16.74 -58.46 22.89
N ALA A 311 17.29 -57.36 23.41
CA ALA A 311 18.51 -57.31 24.21
C ALA A 311 18.11 -57.07 25.67
#